data_AF-X1LXJ0-F1
#
_entry.id   AF-X1LXJ0-F1
#
_cell.length_a   1.000
_cell.length_b   1.000
_cell.length_c   1.000
_cell.angle_alpha   90.00
_cell.angle_beta   90.00
_cell.angle_gamma   90.00
#
_symmetry.space_group_name_H-M   'P 1'
#
loop_
_entity.id
_entity.type
_entity.pdbx_description
1 polymer ?
#
loop_
_entity_poly.entity_id
_entity_poly.type
_entity_poly.pdbx_seq_one_letter_code
_entity_poly.pdbx_strand_id
1 'polypeptide(L)' 'MGYKIYYDILGAAAYAGVTRHTIYHWIRKGVKDVDGKKVWLPARIVEGETQINEIDFELYLEALGFEEDESTDES' A
#
# COMPACT_ATOMS: atom_id res chain seq x y z
N MET A 1 22.16 -8.06 4.70
CA MET A 1 21.54 -6.72 4.68
C MET A 1 20.30 -6.85 3.82
N GLY A 2 19.10 -6.81 4.41
CA GLY A 2 17.86 -6.88 3.64
C GLY A 2 17.75 -5.67 2.71
N TYR A 3 17.44 -5.91 1.44
CA TYR A 3 17.09 -4.85 0.52
C TYR A 3 15.73 -4.27 0.95
N LYS A 4 15.61 -2.95 1.05
CA LYS A 4 14.32 -2.29 1.27
C LYS A 4 13.70 -2.00 -0.10
N ILE A 5 12.58 -2.63 -0.40
CA ILE A 5 11.79 -2.34 -1.60
C ILE A 5 10.91 -1.11 -1.33
N TYR A 6 10.81 -0.25 -2.33
CA TYR A 6 9.92 0.89 -2.33
C TYR A 6 9.12 0.93 -3.62
N TYR A 7 7.82 1.15 -3.49
CA TYR A 7 6.93 1.42 -4.61
C TYR A 7 6.80 2.91 -4.84
N ASP A 8 6.73 3.31 -6.11
CA ASP A 8 6.15 4.59 -6.48
C ASP A 8 4.62 4.50 -6.49
N ILE A 9 3.94 5.60 -6.84
CA ILE A 9 2.47 5.63 -6.87
C ILE A 9 1.90 4.65 -7.90
N LEU A 10 2.59 4.42 -9.03
CA LEU A 10 2.14 3.51 -10.07
C LEU A 10 2.29 2.05 -9.64
N GLY A 11 3.44 1.68 -9.09
CA GLY A 11 3.75 0.36 -8.56
C GLY A 11 2.80 -0.02 -7.42
N ALA A 12 2.57 0.89 -6.47
CA ALA A 12 1.64 0.64 -5.37
C ALA A 12 0.19 0.45 -5.86
N ALA A 13 -0.23 1.24 -6.85
CA ALA A 13 -1.56 1.10 -7.45
C ALA A 13 -1.71 -0.24 -8.18
N ALA A 14 -0.69 -0.65 -8.94
CA ALA A 14 -0.68 -1.93 -9.65
C ALA A 14 -0.68 -3.12 -8.67
N TYR A 15 0.14 -3.05 -7.62
CA TYR A 15 0.25 -4.08 -6.59
C TYR A 15 -1.09 -4.30 -5.88
N ALA A 16 -1.75 -3.24 -5.42
CA ALA A 16 -3.03 -3.34 -4.72
C ALA A 16 -4.24 -3.48 -5.66
N GLY A 17 -4.06 -3.51 -6.98
CA GLY A 17 -5.16 -3.57 -7.94
C GLY A 17 -6.10 -2.34 -7.91
N VAL A 18 -5.60 -1.17 -7.51
CA VAL A 18 -6.37 0.07 -7.36
C VAL A 18 -5.90 1.18 -8.31
N THR A 19 -6.61 2.30 -8.32
CA THR A 19 -6.18 3.48 -9.09
C THR A 19 -5.12 4.29 -8.35
N ARG A 20 -4.27 5.02 -9.08
CA ARG A 20 -3.37 6.02 -8.48
C ARG A 20 -4.08 7.03 -7.59
N HIS A 21 -5.32 7.40 -7.94
CA HIS A 21 -6.10 8.34 -7.15
C HIS A 21 -6.43 7.78 -5.76
N THR A 22 -6.68 6.47 -5.69
CA THR A 22 -6.86 5.74 -4.43
C THR A 22 -5.61 5.83 -3.56
N ILE A 23 -4.42 5.59 -4.14
CA ILE A 23 -3.13 5.73 -3.40
C ILE A 23 -2.95 7.16 -2.87
N TYR A 24 -3.18 8.18 -3.70
CA TYR A 24 -3.13 9.57 -3.24
C TYR A 24 -4.14 9.88 -2.13
N HIS A 25 -5.32 9.27 -2.18
CA HIS A 25 -6.34 9.42 -1.14
C HIS A 25 -5.87 8.79 0.17
N TRP A 26 -5.33 7.57 0.14
CA TRP A 26 -4.78 6.88 1.30
C TRP A 26 -3.66 7.68 1.98
N ILE A 27 -2.76 8.27 1.19
CA ILE A 27 -1.66 9.09 1.72
C ILE A 27 -2.18 10.42 2.31
N ARG A 28 -3.07 11.13 1.61
CA ARG A 28 -3.43 12.51 1.98
C ARG A 28 -4.61 12.61 2.94
N LYS A 29 -5.60 11.74 2.77
CA LYS A 29 -6.89 11.82 3.48
C LYS A 29 -7.06 10.71 4.49
N GLY A 30 -6.40 9.56 4.28
CA GLY A 30 -6.59 8.35 5.06
C GLY A 30 -7.96 7.73 4.84
N VAL A 31 -8.14 6.49 5.26
CA VAL A 31 -9.41 5.76 5.22
C VAL A 31 -9.65 5.05 6.55
N LYS A 32 -10.80 4.41 6.71
CA LYS A 32 -11.06 3.58 7.88
C LYS A 32 -10.54 2.17 7.63
N ASP A 33 -9.84 1.62 8.62
CA ASP A 33 -9.50 0.20 8.68
C ASP A 33 -10.74 -0.65 9.01
N VAL A 34 -10.56 -1.97 9.08
CA VAL A 34 -11.61 -2.95 9.41
C VAL A 34 -12.25 -2.72 10.78
N ASP A 35 -11.52 -2.12 11.73
CA ASP A 35 -12.01 -1.75 13.07
C ASP A 35 -12.68 -0.35 13.09
N GLY A 36 -12.75 0.33 11.95
CA GLY A 36 -13.35 1.66 11.80
C GLY A 36 -12.44 2.82 12.23
N LYS A 37 -11.19 2.54 12.62
CA LYS A 37 -10.18 3.54 12.97
C LYS A 37 -9.58 4.15 11.71
N LYS A 38 -9.32 5.46 11.77
CA LYS A 38 -8.75 6.18 10.63
C LYS A 38 -7.24 5.94 10.56
N VAL A 39 -6.79 5.43 9.42
CA VAL A 39 -5.39 5.13 9.09
C VAL A 39 -4.96 5.84 7.81
N TRP A 40 -3.67 6.12 7.68
CA TRP A 40 -3.06 6.76 6.52
C TRP A 40 -1.93 5.89 6.01
N LEU A 41 -1.78 5.82 4.69
CA LEU A 41 -0.67 5.09 4.07
C LEU A 41 0.65 5.85 4.31
N PRO A 42 1.65 5.25 4.98
CA PRO A 42 2.95 5.87 5.13
C PRO A 42 3.63 6.02 3.77
N ALA A 43 4.06 7.24 3.46
CA ALA A 43 4.83 7.53 2.26
C ALA A 43 5.85 8.62 2.57
N ARG A 44 6.99 8.57 1.90
CA ARG A 44 8.04 9.60 1.97
C ARG A 44 8.27 10.22 0.61
N ILE A 45 8.80 11.44 0.59
CA ILE A 45 9.25 12.09 -0.64
C ILE A 45 10.77 12.09 -0.64
N VAL A 46 11.37 11.50 -1.68
CA VAL A 46 12.82 11.47 -1.91
C VAL A 46 13.07 12.01 -3.31
N GLU A 47 13.86 13.08 -3.43
CA GLU A 47 14.17 13.71 -4.71
C GLU A 47 12.93 14.12 -5.55
N GLY A 48 11.82 14.42 -4.87
CA GLY A 48 10.55 14.80 -5.50
C GLY A 48 9.65 13.61 -5.86
N GLU A 49 10.13 12.38 -5.69
CA GLU A 49 9.37 11.16 -5.95
C GLU A 49 8.74 10.61 -4.66
N THR A 50 7.48 10.19 -4.77
CA THR A 50 6.82 9.52 -3.64
C THR A 50 7.27 8.07 -3.59
N GLN A 51 7.77 7.65 -2.43
CA GLN A 51 8.19 6.29 -2.15
C GLN A 51 7.37 5.72 -1.00
N ILE A 52 6.82 4.54 -1.20
CA ILE A 52 6.05 3.78 -0.22
C ILE A 52 6.87 2.54 0.08
N ASN A 53 7.20 2.30 1.35
CA ASN A 53 7.92 1.08 1.71
C ASN A 53 6.99 -0.13 1.58
N GLU A 54 7.50 -1.22 1.00
CA GLU A 54 6.73 -2.44 0.77
C GLU A 54 6.09 -2.99 2.05
N ILE A 55 6.88 -3.18 3.11
CA ILE A 55 6.39 -3.77 4.37
C ILE A 55 5.31 -2.87 4.99
N ASP A 56 5.53 -1.56 5.02
CA ASP A 56 4.53 -0.61 5.51
C ASP A 56 3.24 -0.64 4.65
N PHE A 57 3.38 -0.92 3.35
CA PHE A 57 2.25 -1.00 2.44
C PHE A 57 1.43 -2.27 2.64
N GLU A 58 2.09 -3.43 2.76
CA GLU A 58 1.46 -4.72 3.03
C GLU A 58 0.67 -4.68 4.34
N LEU A 59 1.30 -4.20 5.42
CA LEU A 59 0.62 -4.03 6.72
C LEU A 59 -0.57 -3.06 6.64
N TYR A 60 -0.46 -2.02 5.81
CA TYR A 60 -1.56 -1.09 5.59
C TYR A 60 -2.71 -1.77 4.82
N LEU A 61 -2.40 -2.58 3.80
CA LEU A 61 -3.38 -3.32 3.02
C LEU A 61 -4.09 -4.38 3.87
N GLU A 62 -3.34 -5.12 4.71
CA GLU A 62 -3.88 -6.06 5.69
C GLU A 62 -4.86 -5.37 6.64
N ALA A 63 -4.50 -4.18 7.16
CA ALA A 63 -5.40 -3.39 8.01
C ALA A 63 -6.68 -2.94 7.29
N LEU A 64 -6.65 -2.81 5.96
CA LEU A 64 -7.84 -2.54 5.14
C LEU A 64 -8.62 -3.81 4.76
N GLY A 65 -8.13 -5.00 5.11
CA GLY A 65 -8.74 -6.28 4.78
C GLY A 65 -8.47 -6.73 3.33
N PHE A 66 -7.38 -6.26 2.71
CA PHE A 66 -6.89 -6.89 1.49
C PHE A 66 -6.22 -8.20 1.88
N GLU A 67 -6.77 -9.31 1.42
CA GLU A 67 -6.12 -10.61 1.51
C GLU A 67 -5.11 -10.72 0.36
N GLU A 68 -3.90 -11.21 0.63
CA GLU A 68 -3.08 -11.73 -0.44
C GLU A 68 -3.86 -12.91 -1.04
N ASP A 69 -4.21 -12.84 -2.32
CA ASP A 69 -4.70 -14.01 -3.04
C ASP A 69 -3.56 -15.06 -3.01
N GLU A 70 -3.56 -15.93 -2.00
CA GLU A 70 -2.90 -17.24 -2.07
C GLU A 70 -3.63 -18.01 -3.18
N SER A 71 -3.28 -17.70 -4.42
CA SER A 71 -3.58 -18.52 -5.57
C SER A 71 -2.86 -19.84 -5.34
N THR A 72 -3.54 -20.73 -4.63
CA THR A 72 -3.20 -22.13 -4.46
C THR A 72 -3.30 -22.75 -5.85
N ASP A 73 -2.21 -22.69 -6.61
CA ASP A 73 -2.01 -23.46 -7.83
C ASP A 73 -1.75 -24.92 -7.41
N GLU A 74 -2.81 -25.60 -6.99
CA GLU A 74 -2.84 -27.06 -6.94
C GLU A 74 -3.30 -27.54 -8.33
N SER A 75 -2.33 -27.66 -9.23
CA SER A 75 -2.44 -28.38 -10.50
C SER A 75 -2.43 -29.89 -10.30
#